data_AF-A0AAW6ZKA9-F1
#
_entry.id   AF-A0AAW6ZKA9-F1
#
_cell.length_a   1.000
_cell.length_b   1.000
_cell.length_c   1.000
_cell.angle_alpha   90.00
_cell.angle_beta   90.00
_cell.angle_gamma   90.00
#
_symmetry.space_group_name_H-M   'P 1'
#
loop_
_entity.id
_entity.type
_entity.pdbx_description
1 polymer ?
#
loop_
_entity_poly.entity_id
_entity_poly.type
_entity_poly.pdbx_seq_one_letter_code
_entity_poly.pdbx_strand_id
1 'polypeptide(L)'
;MREEDGHDWDGEWIKLQQEMERGPREQFRTWTPAEVDDEAFDPADLPPAEPIAPASQPVLSRLFFLVTGAVAVLFILGVADVLYFSRDWWMVFGMIGLVSAAAGVYFSAPWAHRQGDDGTRV
;
A
#
# COMPACT_ATOMS: atom_id res chain seq x y z
N MET A 1 -35.15 -1.75 -36.33
CA MET A 1 -36.10 -1.33 -35.29
C MET A 1 -35.74 -2.14 -34.06
N ARG A 2 -35.10 -1.51 -33.07
CA ARG A 2 -34.63 -2.17 -31.86
C ARG A 2 -35.81 -2.12 -30.89
N GLU A 3 -36.35 -3.27 -30.53
CA GLU A 3 -37.35 -3.37 -29.47
C GLU A 3 -36.69 -2.85 -28.19
N GLU A 4 -37.23 -1.75 -27.68
CA GLU A 4 -36.87 -1.22 -26.37
C GLU A 4 -37.50 -2.17 -25.35
N ASP A 5 -36.65 -2.96 -24.66
CA ASP A 5 -37.03 -3.66 -23.45
C ASP A 5 -37.45 -2.60 -22.41
N GLY A 6 -38.72 -2.22 -22.47
CA GLY A 6 -39.36 -1.21 -21.63
C GLY A 6 -39.56 -1.72 -20.21
N HIS A 7 -38.47 -2.11 -19.55
CA HIS A 7 -38.50 -2.36 -18.12
C HIS A 7 -38.58 -1.01 -17.42
N ASP A 8 -39.75 -0.74 -16.84
CA ASP A 8 -40.04 0.49 -16.10
C ASP A 8 -39.34 0.47 -14.73
N TRP A 9 -38.02 0.68 -14.77
CA TRP A 9 -37.16 0.76 -13.59
C TRP A 9 -37.62 1.86 -12.63
N ASP A 10 -38.17 2.95 -13.15
CA ASP A 10 -38.64 4.08 -12.34
C ASP A 10 -39.89 3.69 -11.53
N GLY A 11 -40.82 2.97 -12.13
CA GLY A 11 -42.00 2.44 -11.45
C GLY A 11 -41.66 1.42 -10.35
N GLU A 12 -40.65 0.57 -10.57
CA GLU A 12 -40.17 -0.37 -9.55
C GLU A 12 -39.47 0.33 -8.39
N TRP A 13 -38.66 1.35 -8.67
CA TRP A 13 -38.01 2.16 -7.63
C TRP A 13 -39.02 2.88 -6.73
N ILE A 14 -40.07 3.46 -7.31
CA ILE A 14 -41.11 4.15 -6.55
C ILE A 14 -41.89 3.16 -5.66
N LYS A 15 -42.15 1.95 -6.16
CA LYS A 15 -42.79 0.88 -5.35
C LYS A 15 -41.90 0.43 -4.20
N LEU A 16 -40.62 0.20 -4.45
CA LEU A 16 -39.66 -0.19 -3.42
C LEU A 16 -39.57 0.88 -2.32
N GLN A 17 -39.56 2.16 -2.69
CA GLN A 17 -39.55 3.25 -1.72
C GLN A 17 -40.83 3.29 -0.88
N GLN A 18 -42.00 3.11 -1.49
CA GLN A 18 -43.26 3.03 -0.75
C GLN A 18 -43.33 1.82 0.18
N GLU A 19 -42.75 0.69 -0.21
CA GLU A 19 -42.64 -0.51 0.63
C GLU A 19 -41.69 -0.29 1.81
N MET A 20 -40.57 0.43 1.61
CA MET A 20 -39.67 0.86 2.68
C MET A 20 -40.34 1.81 3.69
N GLU A 21 -41.23 2.69 3.22
CA GLU A 21 -41.94 3.65 4.08
C GLU A 21 -43.14 3.03 4.82
N ARG A 22 -43.81 2.02 4.25
CA ARG A 22 -44.97 1.35 4.85
C ARG A 22 -44.64 0.09 5.67
N GLY A 23 -43.54 -0.60 5.36
CA GLY A 23 -43.16 -1.83 6.04
C GLY A 23 -42.66 -1.60 7.47
N PRO A 24 -42.71 -2.61 8.36
CA PRO A 24 -41.97 -2.55 9.61
C PRO A 24 -40.49 -2.35 9.26
N ARG A 25 -39.84 -1.35 9.87
CA ARG A 25 -38.41 -1.02 9.67
C ARG A 25 -37.47 -2.22 9.83
N GLU A 26 -37.95 -3.31 10.45
CA GLU A 26 -37.27 -4.58 10.67
C GLU A 26 -37.14 -5.48 9.42
N GLN A 27 -37.89 -5.24 8.34
CA GLN A 27 -37.85 -6.09 7.13
C GLN A 27 -36.72 -5.73 6.16
N PHE A 28 -36.18 -4.51 6.25
CA PHE A 28 -35.01 -4.11 5.47
C PHE A 28 -33.78 -4.30 6.34
N ARG A 29 -32.77 -4.99 5.81
CA ARG A 29 -31.47 -5.10 6.46
C ARG A 29 -30.79 -3.73 6.38
N THR A 30 -31.21 -2.78 7.22
CA THR A 30 -30.46 -1.55 7.40
C THR A 30 -29.09 -1.98 7.89
N TRP A 31 -28.04 -1.45 7.27
CA TRP A 31 -26.70 -1.55 7.84
C TRP A 31 -26.73 -0.77 9.16
N THR A 32 -27.11 -1.45 10.23
CA THR A 32 -26.90 -0.98 11.57
C THR A 32 -25.42 -1.21 11.82
N PRO A 33 -24.62 -0.16 12.06
CA PRO A 33 -23.27 -0.36 12.53
C PRO A 33 -23.36 -1.32 13.72
N ALA A 34 -22.51 -2.35 13.75
CA ALA A 34 -22.38 -3.15 14.96
C ALA A 34 -22.17 -2.19 16.14
N GLU A 35 -22.77 -2.48 17.29
CA GLU A 35 -22.48 -1.76 18.53
C GLU A 35 -20.95 -1.70 18.63
N VAL A 36 -20.41 -0.49 18.59
CA VAL A 36 -18.97 -0.28 18.69
C VAL A 36 -18.67 -0.69 20.11
N ASP A 37 -18.11 -1.89 20.27
CA ASP A 37 -17.54 -2.29 21.55
C ASP A 37 -16.54 -1.20 21.92
N ASP A 38 -16.70 -0.57 23.09
CA ASP A 38 -15.86 0.53 23.55
C ASP A 38 -14.41 0.07 23.84
N GLU A 39 -14.12 -1.23 23.68
CA GLU A 39 -12.76 -1.73 23.51
C GLU A 39 -12.17 -1.16 22.22
N ALA A 40 -11.55 0.00 22.36
CA ALA A 40 -10.67 0.57 21.36
C ALA A 40 -9.72 -0.53 20.88
N PHE A 41 -9.90 -0.96 19.63
CA PHE A 41 -9.05 -1.94 18.97
C PHE A 41 -7.58 -1.61 19.25
N ASP A 42 -6.92 -2.44 20.07
CA ASP A 42 -5.49 -2.31 20.33
C ASP A 42 -4.74 -3.12 19.26
N PRO A 43 -3.96 -2.46 18.38
CA PRO A 43 -3.14 -3.16 17.39
C PRO A 43 -2.15 -4.16 18.01
N ALA A 44 -1.85 -4.05 19.31
CA ALA A 44 -1.00 -4.97 20.06
C ALA A 44 -1.67 -6.32 20.37
N ASP A 45 -3.00 -6.42 20.32
CA ASP A 45 -3.73 -7.67 20.58
C ASP A 45 -3.75 -8.60 19.35
N LEU A 46 -3.28 -8.10 18.21
CA LEU A 46 -3.14 -8.90 17.00
C LEU A 46 -2.00 -9.91 17.17
N PRO A 47 -2.18 -11.17 16.72
CA PRO A 47 -1.11 -12.15 16.76
C PRO A 47 0.11 -11.61 15.98
N PRO A 48 1.34 -11.79 16.50
CA PRO A 48 2.54 -11.37 15.80
C PRO A 48 2.57 -12.05 14.43
N ALA A 49 2.70 -11.24 13.38
CA ALA A 49 2.77 -11.71 12.01
C ALA A 49 4.16 -11.37 11.48
N GLU A 50 4.92 -12.39 11.09
CA GLU A 50 6.19 -12.14 10.42
C GLU A 50 5.92 -11.40 9.09
N PRO A 51 6.68 -10.35 8.76
CA PRO A 51 6.54 -9.63 7.50
C PRO A 51 6.88 -10.56 6.32
N ILE A 52 5.88 -10.89 5.50
CA ILE A 52 6.00 -11.82 4.35
C ILE A 52 6.25 -11.04 3.06
N ALA A 53 5.70 -9.84 2.96
CA ALA A 53 5.75 -8.97 1.79
C ALA A 53 7.05 -8.14 1.77
N PRO A 54 7.73 -7.98 0.62
CA PRO A 54 8.88 -7.09 0.52
C PRO A 54 8.59 -5.66 1.02
N ALA A 55 7.39 -5.15 0.72
CA ALA A 55 6.95 -3.82 1.13
C ALA A 55 6.62 -3.68 2.63
N SER A 56 6.51 -4.79 3.36
CA SER A 56 6.32 -4.82 4.82
C SER A 56 7.63 -4.66 5.61
N GLN A 57 8.77 -4.50 4.90
CA GLN A 57 10.10 -4.29 5.49
C GLN A 57 10.60 -2.85 5.24
N PRO A 58 9.96 -1.81 5.83
CA PRO A 58 10.29 -0.41 5.55
C PRO A 58 11.71 -0.03 6.00
N VAL A 59 12.31 -0.79 6.93
CA VAL A 59 13.69 -0.60 7.35
C VAL A 59 14.66 -0.93 6.22
N LEU A 60 14.39 -2.00 5.46
CA LEU A 60 15.25 -2.42 4.35
C LEU A 60 15.15 -1.46 3.16
N SER A 61 13.94 -1.03 2.79
CA SER A 61 13.80 -0.03 1.73
C SER A 61 14.53 1.27 2.07
N ARG A 62 14.40 1.77 3.31
CA ARG A 62 15.16 2.94 3.80
C ARG A 62 16.66 2.73 3.72
N LEU A 63 17.15 1.55 4.12
CA LEU A 63 18.58 1.24 4.05
C LEU A 63 19.08 1.28 2.59
N PHE A 64 18.36 0.69 1.64
CA PHE A 64 18.72 0.73 0.23
C PHE A 64 18.72 2.16 -0.35
N PHE A 65 17.76 3.00 0.04
CA PHE A 65 17.76 4.41 -0.36
C PHE A 65 18.93 5.18 0.23
N LEU A 66 19.28 4.94 1.50
CA LEU A 66 20.44 5.57 2.15
C LEU A 66 21.75 5.17 1.47
N VAL A 67 21.93 3.88 1.16
CA VAL A 67 23.11 3.39 0.43
C VAL A 67 23.20 4.03 -0.95
N THR A 68 22.09 4.08 -1.68
CA THR A 68 22.02 4.74 -3.00
C THR A 68 22.37 6.22 -2.90
N GLY A 69 21.84 6.93 -1.91
CA GLY A 69 22.15 8.33 -1.64
C GLY A 69 23.62 8.56 -1.28
N ALA A 70 24.20 7.70 -0.44
CA ALA A 70 25.61 7.76 -0.09
C ALA A 70 26.52 7.58 -1.31
N VAL A 71 26.20 6.62 -2.19
CA VAL A 71 26.91 6.43 -3.46
C VAL A 71 26.78 7.67 -4.36
N ALA A 72 25.59 8.26 -4.45
CA ALA A 72 25.39 9.48 -5.24
C ALA A 72 26.24 10.65 -4.70
N VAL A 73 26.31 10.83 -3.37
CA VAL A 73 27.18 11.83 -2.74
C VAL A 73 28.65 11.57 -3.06
N LEU A 74 29.11 10.32 -3.00
CA LEU A 74 30.48 9.96 -3.38
C LEU A 74 30.76 10.38 -4.83
N PHE A 75 29.86 10.12 -5.77
CA PHE A 75 30.01 10.55 -7.17
C PHE A 75 30.07 12.08 -7.30
N ILE A 76 29.24 12.82 -6.58
CA ILE A 76 29.28 14.30 -6.59
C ILE A 76 30.64 14.81 -6.08
N LEU A 77 31.14 14.25 -4.98
CA LEU A 77 32.45 14.61 -4.42
C LEU A 77 33.59 14.23 -5.36
N GLY A 78 33.47 13.12 -6.09
CA GLY A 78 34.43 12.73 -7.12
C GLY A 78 34.44 13.70 -8.31
N VAL A 79 33.26 14.11 -8.80
CA VAL A 79 33.13 15.09 -9.89
C VAL A 79 33.61 16.49 -9.47
N ALA A 80 33.44 16.85 -8.20
CA ALA A 80 33.95 18.09 -7.64
C ALA A 80 35.46 18.05 -7.30
N ASP A 81 36.18 17.01 -7.71
CA ASP A 81 37.61 16.79 -7.45
C ASP A 81 37.99 16.77 -5.94
N VAL A 82 37.02 16.52 -5.06
CA VAL A 82 37.24 16.41 -3.60
C VAL A 82 37.80 15.04 -3.23
N LEU A 83 37.37 13.99 -3.95
CA LEU A 83 37.79 12.60 -3.71
C LEU A 83 38.33 11.97 -4.99
N TYR A 84 39.48 11.31 -4.88
CA TYR A 84 40.10 10.60 -5.99
C TYR A 84 40.19 9.10 -5.71
N PHE A 85 39.56 8.31 -6.57
CA PHE A 85 39.62 6.85 -6.57
C PHE A 85 40.01 6.34 -7.96
N SER A 86 40.50 5.10 -8.03
CA SER A 86 40.75 4.45 -9.31
C SER A 86 39.44 4.16 -10.05
N ARG A 87 39.52 4.00 -11.37
CA ARG A 87 38.36 3.67 -12.21
C ARG A 87 37.63 2.41 -11.73
N ASP A 88 38.36 1.41 -11.25
CA ASP A 88 37.77 0.15 -10.78
C ASP A 88 36.88 0.36 -9.55
N TRP A 89 37.31 1.22 -8.62
CA TRP A 89 36.50 1.57 -7.46
C TRP A 89 35.23 2.32 -7.84
N TRP A 90 35.30 3.23 -8.82
CA TRP A 90 34.11 3.89 -9.35
C TRP A 90 33.13 2.91 -9.99
N MET A 91 33.62 1.87 -10.67
CA MET A 91 32.77 0.80 -11.19
C MET A 91 32.12 0.00 -10.06
N VAL A 92 32.86 -0.33 -9.00
CA VAL A 92 32.30 -1.01 -7.81
C VAL A 92 31.21 -0.17 -7.14
N PHE A 93 31.45 1.11 -6.89
CA PHE A 93 30.44 2.00 -6.32
C PHE A 93 29.22 2.14 -7.22
N GLY A 94 29.41 2.26 -8.53
CA GLY A 94 28.32 2.29 -9.51
C GLY A 94 27.45 1.02 -9.46
N MET A 95 28.07 -0.16 -9.37
CA MET A 95 27.33 -1.42 -9.22
C MET A 95 26.55 -1.50 -7.91
N ILE A 96 27.15 -1.08 -6.80
CA ILE A 96 26.48 -1.02 -5.49
C ILE A 96 25.27 -0.07 -5.56
N GLY A 97 25.45 1.12 -6.14
CA GLY A 97 24.38 2.09 -6.32
C GLY A 97 23.25 1.56 -7.17
N LEU A 98 23.55 0.90 -8.30
CA LEU A 98 22.56 0.31 -9.19
C LEU A 98 21.73 -0.78 -8.48
N VAL A 99 22.39 -1.73 -7.83
CA VAL A 99 21.73 -2.82 -7.11
C VAL A 99 20.90 -2.28 -5.95
N SER A 100 21.43 -1.30 -5.22
CA SER A 100 20.72 -0.67 -4.11
C SER A 100 19.48 0.10 -4.59
N ALA A 101 19.56 0.81 -5.72
CA ALA A 101 18.41 1.51 -6.28
C ALA A 101 17.32 0.51 -6.71
N ALA A 102 17.69 -0.56 -7.41
CA ALA A 102 16.76 -1.60 -7.85
C ALA A 102 16.09 -2.30 -6.65
N ALA A 103 16.87 -2.66 -5.63
CA ALA A 103 16.35 -3.24 -4.40
C ALA A 103 15.44 -2.27 -3.65
N GLY A 104 15.85 -1.00 -3.49
CA GLY A 104 15.05 0.02 -2.83
C GLY A 104 13.68 0.18 -3.47
N VAL A 105 13.61 0.22 -4.81
CA VAL A 105 12.34 0.26 -5.56
C VAL A 105 11.52 -1.01 -5.36
N TYR A 106 12.14 -2.19 -5.40
CA TYR A 106 11.46 -3.46 -5.19
C TYR A 106 10.81 -3.54 -3.80
N PHE A 107 11.56 -3.18 -2.75
CA PHE A 107 11.07 -3.16 -1.37
C PHE A 107 10.13 -1.98 -1.07
N SER A 108 10.00 -1.00 -1.96
CA SER A 108 9.03 0.10 -1.83
C SER A 108 7.82 -0.04 -2.75
N ALA A 109 7.73 -1.11 -3.55
CA ALA A 109 6.74 -1.19 -4.60
C ALA A 109 5.33 -1.49 -4.06
N PRO A 110 4.29 -0.73 -4.46
CA PRO A 110 2.92 -0.93 -3.96
C PRO A 110 2.34 -2.30 -4.32
N TRP A 111 2.77 -2.89 -5.44
CA TRP A 111 2.32 -4.21 -5.88
C TRP A 111 2.90 -5.35 -5.06
N ALA A 112 3.96 -5.09 -4.29
CA ALA A 112 4.56 -6.06 -3.38
C ALA A 112 3.84 -6.09 -2.01
N HIS A 113 2.78 -5.29 -1.80
CA HIS A 113 1.93 -5.39 -0.61
C HIS A 113 0.99 -6.60 -0.67
N ARG A 114 0.84 -7.27 0.48
CA ARG A 114 -0.16 -8.31 0.68
C ARG A 114 -1.26 -7.75 1.58
N GLN A 115 -2.52 -7.88 1.18
CA GLN A 115 -3.66 -7.48 2.02
C GLN A 115 -3.63 -8.30 3.32
N GLY A 116 -3.31 -7.66 4.45
CA GLY A 116 -3.13 -8.29 5.77
C GLY A 116 -1.70 -8.27 6.32
N ASP A 117 -0.72 -7.78 5.55
CA ASP A 117 0.68 -7.65 5.96
C ASP A 117 1.05 -6.18 6.08
N ASP A 118 0.69 -5.59 7.23
CA ASP A 118 0.85 -4.15 7.48
C ASP A 118 2.30 -3.77 7.81
N GLY A 119 3.23 -4.73 7.98
CA GLY A 119 4.65 -4.48 8.26
C GLY A 119 4.96 -3.69 9.55
N THR A 120 3.93 -3.34 10.31
CA THR A 120 3.97 -2.59 11.58
C THR A 120 3.86 -3.49 12.81
N ARG A 121 3.55 -4.77 12.62
CA ARG A 121 3.42 -5.78 13.68
C ARG A 121 4.78 -6.45 13.91
N VAL A 122 5.70 -5.73 14.55
CA VAL A 122 6.99 -6.27 15.01
C VAL A 122 7.15 -6.01 16.49
#